data_AF-A0A857DBL7-F1
#
_entry.id   AF-A0A857DBL7-F1
#
_cell.length_a   1.000
_cell.length_b   1.000
_cell.length_c   1.000
_cell.angle_alpha   90.00
_cell.angle_beta   90.00
_cell.angle_gamma   90.00
#
_symmetry.space_group_name_H-M   'P 1'
#
loop_
_entity.id
_entity.type
_entity.pdbx_description
1 polymer ?
#
loop_
_entity_poly.entity_id
_entity_poly.type
_entity_poly.pdbx_seq_one_letter_code
_entity_poly.pdbx_strand_id
1 'polypeptide(L)'
;MINIKTNSINFNNQFQDIICIDTSDCNLFLKQIYNYEFYTQEPSIEINNQNYSINELFIINDLTMVNTLYSFNSKNILMSLINSNNSWEQSKILNLNTLEQIKNDINQTIGKELLSINSNLSKMMKVIFELEEHQFINKDILIKWLTLNKNKNKQTIIFNNYSNIKISDLVPFIHSYNFIILTNDFRMHCSNFDELELVSFVNKNNIVTIQSKDSIINWMENYFKEKINDSDFEKYFKIDDVDSKIMTFLLKKEIFS
;
A
#
# COMPACT_ATOMS: atom_id res chain seq x y z
N MET A 1 -3.27 -17.16 -4.30
CA MET A 1 -3.62 -17.59 -2.92
C MET A 1 -2.90 -16.67 -1.94
N ILE A 2 -3.62 -16.08 -0.99
CA ILE A 2 -3.03 -15.32 0.12
C ILE A 2 -3.22 -16.11 1.40
N ASN A 3 -2.15 -16.26 2.17
CA ASN A 3 -2.20 -16.80 3.51
C ASN A 3 -1.63 -15.76 4.48
N ILE A 4 -2.44 -15.32 5.44
CA ILE A 4 -2.01 -14.41 6.50
C ILE A 4 -1.98 -15.20 7.79
N LYS A 5 -0.78 -15.29 8.38
CA LYS A 5 -0.49 -16.03 9.59
C LYS A 5 -0.39 -15.04 10.74
N THR A 6 -1.10 -15.33 11.81
CA THR A 6 -0.97 -14.65 13.10
C THR A 6 -0.93 -15.70 14.21
N ASN A 7 -0.59 -15.29 15.43
CA ASN A 7 -0.58 -16.22 16.58
C ASN A 7 -1.97 -16.80 16.93
N SER A 8 -3.04 -16.16 16.46
CA SER A 8 -4.42 -16.49 16.81
C SER A 8 -5.29 -16.87 15.61
N ILE A 9 -4.84 -16.60 14.39
CA ILE A 9 -5.61 -16.65 13.14
C ILE A 9 -4.71 -17.18 12.03
N ASN A 10 -5.17 -18.21 11.34
CA ASN A 10 -4.67 -18.59 10.03
C ASN A 10 -5.75 -18.29 9.00
N PHE A 11 -5.45 -17.43 8.05
CA PHE A 11 -6.38 -17.04 7.01
C PHE A 11 -5.88 -17.53 5.66
N ASN A 12 -6.67 -18.36 4.98
CA ASN A 12 -6.35 -18.84 3.64
C ASN A 12 -7.47 -18.46 2.67
N ASN A 13 -7.14 -17.75 1.60
CA ASN A 13 -8.09 -17.35 0.57
C ASN A 13 -7.52 -17.48 -0.84
N GLN A 14 -8.40 -17.76 -1.80
CA GLN A 14 -8.10 -17.70 -3.24
C GLN A 14 -7.96 -16.23 -3.68
N PHE A 15 -6.83 -15.64 -3.32
CA PHE A 15 -6.47 -14.26 -3.64
C PHE A 15 -6.37 -14.00 -5.15
N GLN A 16 -7.04 -12.94 -5.59
CA GLN A 16 -7.01 -12.40 -6.96
C GLN A 16 -6.37 -10.99 -6.97
N ASP A 17 -5.14 -10.86 -6.48
CA ASP A 17 -4.33 -9.64 -6.50
C ASP A 17 -4.81 -8.45 -5.65
N ILE A 18 -6.09 -8.38 -5.29
CA ILE A 18 -6.67 -7.43 -4.35
C ILE A 18 -7.45 -8.21 -3.28
N ILE A 19 -7.34 -7.78 -2.02
CA ILE A 19 -8.21 -8.23 -0.94
C ILE A 19 -8.55 -7.07 -0.01
N CYS A 20 -9.80 -7.00 0.44
CA CYS A 20 -10.26 -6.09 1.46
C CYS A 20 -10.60 -6.86 2.73
N ILE A 21 -9.88 -6.61 3.82
CA ILE A 21 -10.10 -7.24 5.12
C ILE A 21 -10.73 -6.20 6.04
N ASP A 22 -12.01 -6.39 6.32
CA ASP A 22 -12.77 -5.62 7.30
C ASP A 22 -12.56 -6.21 8.70
N THR A 23 -11.97 -5.41 9.59
CA THR A 23 -11.67 -5.75 10.98
C THR A 23 -12.06 -4.60 11.90
N SER A 24 -12.51 -4.91 13.11
CA SER A 24 -12.86 -3.88 14.11
C SER A 24 -11.68 -2.98 14.50
N ASP A 25 -10.44 -3.50 14.40
CA ASP A 25 -9.22 -2.76 14.73
C ASP A 25 -8.06 -3.19 13.81
N CYS A 26 -7.77 -2.36 12.81
CA CYS A 26 -6.72 -2.61 11.84
C CYS A 26 -5.32 -2.59 12.47
N ASN A 27 -5.09 -1.72 13.47
CA ASN A 27 -3.79 -1.62 14.13
C ASN A 27 -3.53 -2.82 15.03
N LEU A 28 -4.55 -3.32 15.73
CA LEU A 28 -4.44 -4.56 16.48
C LEU A 28 -4.18 -5.75 15.56
N PHE A 29 -4.85 -5.82 14.40
CA PHE A 29 -4.61 -6.85 13.40
C PHE A 29 -3.16 -6.83 12.91
N LEU A 30 -2.63 -5.66 12.51
CA LEU A 30 -1.23 -5.51 12.14
C LEU A 30 -0.28 -5.90 13.28
N LYS A 31 -0.58 -5.49 14.52
CA LYS A 31 0.22 -5.88 15.70
C LYS A 31 0.27 -7.40 15.88
N GLN A 32 -0.82 -8.13 15.62
CA GLN A 32 -0.83 -9.58 15.68
C GLN A 32 0.07 -10.21 14.62
N ILE A 33 0.09 -9.65 13.40
CA ILE A 33 1.00 -10.05 12.32
C ILE A 33 2.46 -9.81 12.74
N TYR A 34 2.79 -8.61 13.22
CA TYR A 34 4.13 -8.28 13.73
C TYR A 34 4.59 -9.22 14.85
N ASN A 35 3.70 -9.49 15.81
CA ASN A 35 4.01 -10.38 16.93
C ASN A 35 4.26 -11.81 16.45
N TYR A 36 3.52 -12.29 15.45
CA TYR A 36 3.76 -13.61 14.88
C TYR A 36 5.19 -13.71 14.37
N GLU A 37 5.64 -12.81 13.49
CA GLU A 37 7.01 -12.85 12.95
C GLU A 37 8.06 -12.71 14.05
N PHE A 38 7.81 -11.86 15.05
CA PHE A 38 8.73 -11.68 16.17
C PHE A 38 8.92 -12.97 16.98
N TYR A 39 7.85 -13.72 17.25
CA TYR A 39 7.93 -14.92 18.08
C TYR A 39 8.32 -16.17 17.29
N THR A 40 7.88 -16.31 16.04
CA THR A 40 8.15 -17.50 15.22
C THR A 40 9.42 -17.39 14.40
N GLN A 41 9.91 -16.17 14.13
CA GLN A 41 10.98 -15.89 13.17
C GLN A 41 10.63 -16.35 11.74
N GLU A 42 9.33 -16.52 11.45
CA GLU A 42 8.81 -16.94 10.15
C GLU A 42 8.01 -15.81 9.49
N PRO A 43 8.03 -15.69 8.15
CA PRO A 43 7.23 -14.72 7.43
C PRO A 43 5.73 -14.88 7.70
N SER A 44 5.02 -13.78 7.92
CA SER A 44 3.60 -13.79 8.25
C SER A 44 2.66 -13.81 7.05
N ILE A 45 3.12 -13.38 5.87
CA ILE A 45 2.28 -13.22 4.69
C ILE A 45 2.82 -14.09 3.56
N GLU A 46 1.97 -14.92 2.99
CA GLU A 46 2.29 -15.73 1.81
C GLU A 46 1.36 -15.31 0.67
N ILE A 47 1.90 -14.90 -0.46
CA ILE A 47 1.13 -14.55 -1.66
C ILE A 47 1.69 -15.37 -2.83
N ASN A 48 0.85 -16.18 -3.45
CA ASN A 48 1.21 -17.01 -4.60
C ASN A 48 2.47 -17.88 -4.33
N ASN A 49 2.50 -18.52 -3.16
CA ASN A 49 3.59 -19.37 -2.66
C ASN A 49 4.91 -18.63 -2.43
N GLN A 50 4.88 -17.31 -2.38
CA GLN A 50 6.02 -16.49 -1.97
C GLN A 50 5.75 -15.93 -0.58
N ASN A 51 6.72 -16.10 0.30
CA ASN A 51 6.65 -15.63 1.67
C ASN A 51 7.23 -14.22 1.77
N TYR A 52 6.54 -13.36 2.51
CA TYR A 52 6.86 -11.95 2.72
C TYR A 52 6.83 -11.66 4.22
N SER A 53 7.87 -10.97 4.68
CA SER A 53 7.85 -10.41 6.03
C SER A 53 7.10 -9.08 6.02
N ILE A 54 6.36 -8.74 7.07
CA ILE A 54 5.61 -7.48 7.14
C ILE A 54 6.51 -6.24 6.97
N ASN A 55 7.77 -6.34 7.42
CA ASN A 55 8.78 -5.29 7.28
C ASN A 55 9.23 -5.04 5.83
N GLU A 56 8.94 -5.96 4.91
CA GLU A 56 9.27 -5.84 3.49
C GLU A 56 8.12 -5.19 2.69
N LEU A 57 6.96 -4.99 3.32
CA LEU A 57 5.76 -4.49 2.68
C LEU A 57 5.63 -2.97 2.83
N PHE A 58 5.05 -2.34 1.82
CA PHE A 58 4.68 -0.93 1.91
C PHE A 58 3.34 -0.79 2.64
N ILE A 59 3.36 -0.20 3.83
CA ILE A 59 2.15 0.11 4.60
C ILE A 59 1.83 1.60 4.42
N ILE A 60 0.65 1.90 3.90
CA ILE A 60 0.16 3.27 3.64
C ILE A 60 -1.10 3.51 4.47
N ASN A 61 -1.13 4.61 5.20
CA ASN A 61 -2.28 5.12 5.94
C ASN A 61 -2.44 6.63 5.68
N ASP A 62 -3.48 7.24 6.24
CA ASP A 62 -3.76 8.68 6.07
C ASP A 62 -2.65 9.61 6.65
N LEU A 63 -1.72 9.08 7.47
CA LEU A 63 -0.58 9.81 8.01
C LEU A 63 0.72 9.58 7.23
N THR A 64 0.68 8.77 6.17
CA THR A 64 1.88 8.45 5.40
C THR A 64 2.25 9.64 4.51
N MET A 65 3.49 10.10 4.63
CA MET A 65 4.02 11.27 3.94
C MET A 65 4.54 10.92 2.55
N VAL A 66 4.50 11.89 1.63
CA VAL A 66 4.94 11.74 0.24
C VAL A 66 6.42 11.33 0.14
N ASN A 67 7.26 11.80 1.05
CA ASN A 67 8.68 11.43 1.14
C ASN A 67 8.92 9.92 1.42
N THR A 68 7.89 9.17 1.84
CA THR A 68 7.93 7.71 1.97
C THR A 68 7.89 7.04 0.60
N LEU A 69 7.15 7.63 -0.36
CA LEU A 69 7.06 7.14 -1.74
C LEU A 69 8.24 7.63 -2.60
N TYR A 70 8.67 8.87 -2.39
CA TYR A 70 9.72 9.54 -3.17
C TYR A 70 10.91 9.88 -2.28
N SER A 71 12.07 9.29 -2.60
CA SER A 71 13.32 9.52 -1.85
C SER A 71 14.52 9.57 -2.79
N PHE A 72 15.61 10.22 -2.36
CA PHE A 72 16.87 10.27 -3.13
C PHE A 72 17.69 8.97 -3.07
N ASN A 73 17.08 7.87 -2.66
CA ASN A 73 17.70 6.55 -2.71
C ASN A 73 17.83 6.11 -4.17
N SER A 74 18.95 5.48 -4.53
CA SER A 74 19.26 5.11 -5.91
C SER A 74 18.25 4.16 -6.58
N LYS A 75 17.53 3.36 -5.79
CA LYS A 75 16.47 2.45 -6.26
C LYS A 75 15.07 3.09 -6.30
N ASN A 76 14.91 4.32 -5.83
CA ASN A 76 13.62 4.98 -5.75
C ASN A 76 13.27 5.68 -7.08
N ILE A 77 11.97 5.75 -7.39
CA ILE A 77 11.45 6.33 -8.63
C ILE A 77 11.88 7.79 -8.83
N LEU A 78 11.99 8.60 -7.77
CA LEU A 78 12.44 9.99 -7.86
C LEU A 78 13.82 10.09 -8.51
N MET A 79 14.75 9.25 -8.06
CA MET A 79 16.11 9.24 -8.58
C MET A 79 16.13 8.81 -10.06
N SER A 80 15.30 7.85 -10.42
CA SER A 80 15.14 7.43 -11.82
C SER A 80 14.63 8.57 -12.70
N LEU A 81 13.69 9.39 -12.19
CA LEU A 81 13.12 10.52 -12.93
C LEU A 81 14.11 11.67 -13.10
N ILE A 82 14.92 11.95 -12.07
CA ILE A 82 15.99 12.96 -12.17
C ILE A 82 17.03 12.51 -13.21
N ASN A 83 17.48 11.26 -13.13
CA ASN A 83 18.51 10.74 -14.01
C ASN A 83 18.05 10.57 -15.47
N SER A 84 16.75 10.37 -15.71
CA SER A 84 16.18 10.29 -17.07
C SER A 84 15.88 11.66 -17.68
N ASN A 85 16.02 12.75 -16.92
CA ASN A 85 15.82 14.09 -17.44
C ASN A 85 17.00 14.48 -18.34
N ASN A 86 16.73 14.72 -19.63
CA ASN A 86 17.77 15.09 -20.61
C ASN A 86 18.52 16.38 -20.27
N SER A 87 17.94 17.25 -19.44
CA SER A 87 18.61 18.48 -18.98
C SER A 87 19.57 18.22 -17.81
N TRP A 88 19.46 17.06 -17.17
CA TRP A 88 20.28 16.67 -16.04
C TRP A 88 21.58 16.01 -16.52
N GLU A 89 22.58 16.85 -16.81
CA GLU A 89 23.95 16.38 -17.09
C GLU A 89 24.86 16.71 -15.91
N GLN A 90 25.37 15.68 -15.24
CA GLN A 90 26.21 15.84 -14.04
C GLN A 90 27.46 16.70 -14.29
N SER A 91 28.03 16.62 -15.50
CA SER A 91 29.18 17.42 -15.95
C SER A 91 28.87 18.92 -16.10
N LYS A 92 27.60 19.30 -16.31
CA LYS A 92 27.16 20.71 -16.33
C LYS A 92 26.92 21.27 -14.93
N ILE A 93 26.65 20.41 -13.96
CA ILE A 93 26.32 20.79 -12.58
C ILE A 93 27.58 20.88 -11.71
N LEU A 94 28.50 19.93 -11.86
CA LEU A 94 29.79 19.94 -11.17
C LEU A 94 30.94 19.90 -12.17
N ASN A 95 31.80 20.91 -12.12
CA ASN A 95 33.09 20.88 -12.80
C ASN A 95 34.13 20.13 -11.93
N LEU A 96 34.22 18.81 -12.14
CA LEU A 96 35.14 17.95 -11.39
C LEU A 96 36.61 18.38 -11.53
N ASN A 97 37.00 18.92 -12.69
CA ASN A 97 38.37 19.39 -12.90
C ASN A 97 38.70 20.58 -11.99
N THR A 98 37.77 21.53 -11.87
CA THR A 98 37.92 22.67 -10.96
C THR A 98 37.94 22.24 -9.50
N LEU A 99 37.09 21.29 -9.10
CA LEU A 99 37.07 20.77 -7.74
C LEU A 99 38.37 20.05 -7.38
N GLU A 100 38.93 19.26 -8.31
CA GLU A 100 40.22 18.60 -8.15
C GLU A 100 41.38 19.60 -8.00
N GLN A 101 41.38 20.68 -8.78
CA GLN A 101 42.36 21.77 -8.62
C GLN A 101 42.27 22.41 -7.23
N ILE A 102 41.08 22.82 -6.80
CA ILE A 102 40.87 23.42 -5.47
C ILE A 102 41.32 22.46 -4.35
N LYS A 103 40.99 21.17 -4.46
CA LYS A 103 41.42 20.13 -3.50
C LYS A 103 42.95 20.09 -3.41
N ASN A 104 43.63 20.04 -4.55
CA ASN A 104 45.09 19.92 -4.61
C ASN A 104 45.77 21.19 -4.06
N ASP A 105 45.28 22.38 -4.42
CA ASP A 105 45.81 23.65 -3.93
C ASP A 105 45.73 23.75 -2.40
N ILE A 106 44.61 23.34 -1.81
CA ILE A 106 44.43 23.35 -0.35
C ILE A 106 45.33 22.30 0.32
N ASN A 107 45.34 21.06 -0.17
CA ASN A 107 46.19 20.00 0.40
C ASN A 107 47.67 20.37 0.32
N GLN A 108 48.10 20.97 -0.79
CA GLN A 108 49.48 21.45 -0.96
C GLN A 108 49.80 22.59 0.02
N THR A 109 48.89 23.55 0.19
CA THR A 109 49.06 24.66 1.14
C THR A 109 49.22 24.16 2.58
N ILE A 110 48.49 23.10 2.95
CA ILE A 110 48.53 22.52 4.30
C ILE A 110 49.73 21.56 4.46
N GLY A 111 50.26 21.02 3.36
CA GLY A 111 51.38 20.08 3.36
C GLY A 111 50.99 18.63 3.71
N LYS A 112 49.70 18.28 3.62
CA LYS A 112 49.20 16.91 3.82
C LYS A 112 47.88 16.70 3.08
N GLU A 113 47.56 15.44 2.77
CA GLU A 113 46.24 15.07 2.24
C GLU A 113 45.17 15.19 3.34
N LEU A 114 44.55 16.36 3.43
CA LEU A 114 43.47 16.64 4.37
C LEU A 114 42.08 16.47 3.72
N LEU A 115 41.93 16.94 2.48
CA LEU A 115 40.67 16.99 1.75
C LEU A 115 40.60 15.91 0.66
N SER A 116 39.41 15.33 0.52
CA SER A 116 39.03 14.42 -0.56
C SER A 116 37.67 14.81 -1.13
N ILE A 117 37.45 14.53 -2.42
CA ILE A 117 36.16 14.77 -3.08
C ILE A 117 35.27 13.55 -2.89
N ASN A 118 34.08 13.75 -2.29
CA ASN A 118 33.05 12.74 -2.21
C ASN A 118 31.98 13.00 -3.27
N SER A 119 31.95 12.19 -4.33
CA SER A 119 31.01 12.32 -5.45
C SER A 119 29.73 11.49 -5.29
N ASN A 120 29.32 11.17 -4.05
CA ASN A 120 28.10 10.42 -3.82
C ASN A 120 26.86 11.20 -4.31
N LEU A 121 26.32 10.77 -5.45
CA LEU A 121 25.20 11.41 -6.14
C LEU A 121 23.97 11.57 -5.23
N SER A 122 23.61 10.55 -4.44
CA SER A 122 22.47 10.65 -3.51
C SER A 122 22.68 11.70 -2.42
N LYS A 123 23.91 11.86 -1.92
CA LYS A 123 24.22 12.95 -0.97
C LYS A 123 24.13 14.31 -1.64
N MET A 124 24.62 14.41 -2.88
CA MET A 124 24.52 15.65 -3.65
C MET A 124 23.08 16.04 -3.95
N MET A 125 22.22 15.09 -4.33
CA MET A 125 20.80 15.39 -4.58
C MET A 125 20.11 15.96 -3.36
N LYS A 126 20.39 15.44 -2.17
CA LYS A 126 19.86 15.96 -0.90
C LYS A 126 20.32 17.40 -0.57
N VAL A 127 21.40 17.87 -1.19
CA VAL A 127 21.88 19.25 -1.04
C VAL A 127 21.25 20.17 -2.07
N ILE A 128 21.00 19.66 -3.29
CA ILE A 128 20.46 20.46 -4.41
C ILE A 128 18.93 20.56 -4.33
N PHE A 129 18.28 19.48 -3.92
CA PHE A 129 16.83 19.35 -3.88
C PHE A 129 16.37 19.07 -2.46
N GLU A 130 15.31 19.76 -2.07
CA GLU A 130 14.58 19.53 -0.84
C GLU A 130 13.28 18.77 -1.16
N LEU A 131 12.94 17.79 -0.33
CA LEU A 131 11.65 17.12 -0.42
C LEU A 131 10.66 17.79 0.51
N GLU A 132 9.43 17.93 0.04
CA GLU A 132 8.34 18.35 0.91
C GLU A 132 8.08 17.27 1.97
N GLU A 133 8.34 17.60 3.24
CA GLU A 133 8.23 16.67 4.36
C GLU A 133 6.84 16.71 5.03
N HIS A 134 6.03 17.74 4.77
CA HIS A 134 4.74 17.93 5.43
C HIS A 134 3.53 17.61 4.56
N GLN A 135 3.75 17.09 3.35
CA GLN A 135 2.67 16.65 2.46
C GLN A 135 2.33 15.18 2.70
N PHE A 136 1.05 14.93 3.02
CA PHE A 136 0.49 13.58 3.09
C PHE A 136 0.16 13.04 1.70
N ILE A 137 0.21 11.71 1.56
CA ILE A 137 -0.22 11.04 0.33
C ILE A 137 -1.72 11.20 0.17
N ASN A 138 -2.14 11.66 -1.00
CA ASN A 138 -3.54 11.64 -1.44
C ASN A 138 -3.71 10.68 -2.63
N LYS A 139 -4.96 10.48 -3.06
CA LYS A 139 -5.30 9.60 -4.18
C LYS A 139 -4.50 9.92 -5.45
N ASP A 140 -4.42 11.18 -5.84
CA ASP A 140 -3.75 11.59 -7.08
C ASP A 140 -2.25 11.28 -7.06
N ILE A 141 -1.59 11.56 -5.92
CA ILE A 141 -0.17 11.28 -5.73
C ILE A 141 0.07 9.77 -5.75
N LEU A 142 -0.74 8.99 -5.04
CA LEU A 142 -0.65 7.54 -5.00
C LEU A 142 -0.80 6.92 -6.40
N ILE A 143 -1.82 7.32 -7.16
CA ILE A 143 -2.09 6.78 -8.50
C ILE A 143 -0.95 7.16 -9.47
N LYS A 144 -0.43 8.39 -9.39
CA LYS A 144 0.77 8.78 -10.15
C LYS A 144 1.98 7.93 -9.78
N TRP A 145 2.20 7.70 -8.50
CA TRP A 145 3.30 6.86 -8.03
C TRP A 145 3.17 5.41 -8.54
N LEU A 146 1.98 4.79 -8.41
CA LEU A 146 1.71 3.44 -8.92
C LEU A 146 1.98 3.33 -10.42
N THR A 147 1.61 4.36 -11.18
CA THR A 147 1.81 4.44 -12.64
C THR A 147 3.29 4.53 -13.03
N LEU A 148 4.07 5.31 -12.28
CA LEU A 148 5.48 5.59 -12.58
C LEU A 148 6.41 4.48 -12.06
N ASN A 149 6.08 3.89 -10.92
CA ASN A 149 6.92 2.92 -10.24
C ASN A 149 6.82 1.52 -10.88
N LYS A 150 7.46 1.36 -12.04
CA LYS A 150 7.52 0.07 -12.74
C LYS A 150 8.57 -0.84 -12.10
N ASN A 151 8.14 -1.67 -11.17
CA ASN A 151 9.02 -2.65 -10.54
C ASN A 151 9.18 -3.89 -11.42
N LYS A 152 10.39 -4.49 -11.39
CA LYS A 152 10.63 -5.78 -12.06
C LYS A 152 9.84 -6.92 -11.42
N ASN A 153 9.64 -6.84 -10.10
CA ASN A 153 8.90 -7.82 -9.32
C ASN A 153 7.62 -7.16 -8.78
N LYS A 154 6.56 -7.97 -8.68
CA LYS A 154 5.28 -7.54 -8.12
C LYS A 154 5.47 -7.12 -6.66
N GLN A 155 5.09 -5.89 -6.31
CA GLN A 155 5.20 -5.38 -4.95
C GLN A 155 3.88 -5.53 -4.20
N THR A 156 3.93 -5.79 -2.90
CA THR A 156 2.72 -5.89 -2.07
C THR A 156 2.57 -4.63 -1.23
N ILE A 157 1.37 -4.03 -1.28
CA ILE A 157 1.02 -2.81 -0.57
C ILE A 157 -0.14 -3.10 0.37
N ILE A 158 0.00 -2.67 1.63
CA ILE A 158 -1.06 -2.69 2.63
C ILE A 158 -1.59 -1.27 2.80
N PHE A 159 -2.86 -1.05 2.48
CA PHE A 159 -3.58 0.16 2.84
C PHE A 159 -4.21 -0.04 4.22
N ASN A 160 -3.65 0.60 5.26
CA ASN A 160 -4.15 0.51 6.63
C ASN A 160 -5.08 1.69 6.92
N ASN A 161 -6.38 1.41 6.89
CA ASN A 161 -7.46 2.36 7.11
C ASN A 161 -7.32 3.65 6.28
N TYR A 162 -6.84 3.52 5.03
CA TYR A 162 -6.61 4.63 4.11
C TYR A 162 -7.90 4.92 3.33
N SER A 163 -8.55 6.04 3.65
CA SER A 163 -9.91 6.34 3.15
C SER A 163 -9.98 6.72 1.67
N ASN A 164 -8.86 7.15 1.08
CA ASN A 164 -8.84 7.79 -0.24
C ASN A 164 -8.63 6.81 -1.42
N ILE A 165 -9.03 5.55 -1.29
CA ILE A 165 -8.85 4.55 -2.36
C ILE A 165 -10.06 3.62 -2.48
N LYS A 166 -10.51 3.40 -3.71
CA LYS A 166 -11.50 2.37 -4.05
C LYS A 166 -10.82 1.17 -4.69
N ILE A 167 -11.44 0.00 -4.60
CA ILE A 167 -10.95 -1.22 -5.26
C ILE A 167 -10.80 -0.99 -6.76
N SER A 168 -11.80 -0.37 -7.40
CA SER A 168 -11.77 0.00 -8.82
C SER A 168 -10.54 0.83 -9.23
N ASP A 169 -10.01 1.66 -8.33
CA ASP A 169 -8.81 2.47 -8.60
C ASP A 169 -7.53 1.62 -8.67
N LEU A 170 -7.54 0.44 -8.04
CA LEU A 170 -6.39 -0.47 -7.93
C LEU A 170 -6.34 -1.52 -9.04
N VAL A 171 -7.50 -1.87 -9.61
CA VAL A 171 -7.64 -2.86 -10.70
C VAL A 171 -6.65 -2.63 -11.85
N PRO A 172 -6.41 -1.40 -12.35
CA PRO A 172 -5.45 -1.18 -13.43
C PRO A 172 -4.00 -1.57 -13.09
N PHE A 173 -3.67 -1.72 -11.81
CA PHE A 173 -2.32 -1.92 -11.30
C PHE A 173 -2.03 -3.34 -10.83
N ILE A 174 -3.01 -4.26 -10.90
CA ILE A 174 -2.89 -5.62 -10.37
C ILE A 174 -1.78 -6.46 -11.04
N HIS A 175 -1.32 -6.11 -12.23
CA HIS A 175 -0.18 -6.81 -12.85
C HIS A 175 1.15 -6.48 -12.20
N SER A 176 1.28 -5.31 -11.58
CA SER A 176 2.52 -4.82 -10.96
C SER A 176 2.48 -4.84 -9.43
N TYR A 177 1.29 -4.96 -8.85
CA TYR A 177 1.11 -4.90 -7.40
C TYR A 177 0.10 -5.91 -6.87
N ASN A 178 0.33 -6.38 -5.66
CA ASN A 178 -0.69 -7.01 -4.83
C ASN A 178 -1.19 -5.98 -3.81
N PHE A 179 -2.48 -5.96 -3.54
CA PHE A 179 -3.08 -5.00 -2.62
C PHE A 179 -3.81 -5.72 -1.49
N ILE A 180 -3.52 -5.31 -0.26
CA ILE A 180 -4.27 -5.68 0.93
C ILE A 180 -4.86 -4.38 1.49
N ILE A 181 -6.18 -4.25 1.51
CA ILE A 181 -6.87 -3.16 2.17
C ILE A 181 -7.27 -3.67 3.54
N LEU A 182 -6.71 -3.09 4.61
CA LEU A 182 -7.16 -3.31 5.98
C LEU A 182 -8.05 -2.13 6.35
N THR A 183 -9.30 -2.39 6.71
CA THR A 183 -10.27 -1.33 6.97
C THR A 183 -11.19 -1.72 8.12
N ASN A 184 -11.80 -0.73 8.75
CA ASN A 184 -12.91 -0.96 9.68
C ASN A 184 -14.28 -0.88 9.00
N ASP A 185 -14.31 -0.49 7.73
CA ASP A 185 -15.51 -0.35 6.94
C ASP A 185 -15.24 -0.58 5.45
N PHE A 186 -15.55 -1.79 4.97
CA PHE A 186 -15.34 -2.15 3.56
C PHE A 186 -16.11 -1.25 2.57
N ARG A 187 -17.21 -0.60 3.02
CA ARG A 187 -18.05 0.24 2.16
C ARG A 187 -17.30 1.44 1.60
N MET A 188 -16.23 1.86 2.26
CA MET A 188 -15.35 2.93 1.78
C MET A 188 -14.61 2.56 0.49
N HIS A 189 -14.45 1.26 0.23
CA HIS A 189 -13.59 0.75 -0.83
C HIS A 189 -14.37 0.06 -1.95
N CYS A 190 -15.50 -0.56 -1.64
CA CYS A 190 -16.37 -1.21 -2.61
C CYS A 190 -17.33 -0.22 -3.29
N SER A 191 -17.54 -0.38 -4.59
CA SER A 191 -18.43 0.45 -5.42
C SER A 191 -19.55 -0.35 -6.10
N ASN A 192 -19.52 -1.68 -6.04
CA ASN A 192 -20.52 -2.57 -6.64
C ASN A 192 -20.52 -3.93 -5.91
N PHE A 193 -21.49 -4.79 -6.25
CA PHE A 193 -21.61 -6.12 -5.65
C PHE A 193 -20.49 -7.09 -6.05
N ASP A 194 -19.91 -6.96 -7.25
CA ASP A 194 -18.78 -7.81 -7.68
C ASP A 194 -17.58 -7.64 -6.73
N GLU A 195 -17.30 -6.41 -6.32
CA GLU A 195 -16.20 -6.10 -5.41
C GLU A 195 -16.40 -6.69 -4.00
N LEU A 196 -17.61 -7.13 -3.62
CA LEU A 196 -17.85 -7.80 -2.35
C LEU A 196 -17.14 -9.14 -2.25
N GLU A 197 -16.93 -9.85 -3.36
CA GLU A 197 -16.22 -11.14 -3.37
C GLU A 197 -14.73 -10.99 -2.97
N LEU A 198 -14.22 -9.76 -3.01
CA LEU A 198 -12.87 -9.43 -2.54
C LEU A 198 -12.83 -9.09 -1.04
N VAL A 199 -13.98 -9.10 -0.35
CA VAL A 199 -14.11 -8.72 1.05
C VAL A 199 -14.05 -9.94 1.97
N SER A 200 -13.20 -9.84 2.99
CA SER A 200 -13.08 -10.75 4.11
C SER A 200 -13.42 -10.03 5.41
N PHE A 201 -14.19 -10.67 6.27
CA PHE A 201 -14.52 -10.16 7.59
C PHE A 201 -13.72 -10.88 8.67
N VAL A 202 -13.23 -10.12 9.64
CA VAL A 202 -12.56 -10.64 10.83
C VAL A 202 -13.52 -10.60 12.03
N ASN A 203 -13.73 -11.75 12.67
CA ASN A 203 -14.46 -11.84 13.93
C ASN A 203 -13.74 -12.79 14.89
N LYS A 204 -13.27 -12.24 16.02
CA LYS A 204 -12.41 -12.94 16.99
C LYS A 204 -11.20 -13.56 16.28
N ASN A 205 -11.15 -14.88 16.17
CA ASN A 205 -10.04 -15.62 15.59
C ASN A 205 -10.35 -16.19 14.19
N ASN A 206 -11.51 -15.84 13.64
CA ASN A 206 -11.98 -16.36 12.36
C ASN A 206 -12.00 -15.25 11.32
N ILE A 207 -11.57 -15.59 10.11
CA ILE A 207 -11.72 -14.73 8.93
C ILE A 207 -12.54 -15.48 7.90
N VAL A 208 -13.61 -14.84 7.42
CA VAL A 208 -14.52 -15.40 6.42
C VAL A 208 -14.58 -14.47 5.22
N THR A 209 -14.32 -15.01 4.03
CA THR A 209 -14.43 -14.28 2.77
C THR A 209 -15.80 -14.53 2.14
N ILE A 210 -16.41 -13.47 1.59
CA ILE A 210 -17.58 -13.60 0.72
C ILE A 210 -17.18 -14.43 -0.50
N GLN A 211 -17.79 -15.61 -0.65
CA GLN A 211 -17.46 -16.53 -1.76
C GLN A 211 -18.18 -16.17 -3.06
N SER A 212 -19.33 -15.53 -2.97
CA SER A 212 -20.18 -15.25 -4.13
C SER A 212 -21.10 -14.07 -3.83
N LYS A 213 -21.12 -13.08 -4.73
CA LYS A 213 -22.05 -11.95 -4.67
C LYS A 213 -23.51 -12.40 -4.76
N ASP A 214 -23.78 -13.44 -5.56
CA ASP A 214 -25.14 -13.94 -5.78
C ASP A 214 -25.74 -14.49 -4.48
N SER A 215 -24.90 -15.09 -3.62
CA SER A 215 -25.35 -15.55 -2.30
C SER A 215 -25.78 -14.38 -1.41
N ILE A 216 -25.06 -13.25 -1.47
CA ILE A 216 -25.41 -12.03 -0.74
C ILE A 216 -26.68 -11.39 -1.32
N ILE A 217 -26.77 -11.29 -2.64
CA ILE A 217 -27.96 -10.75 -3.33
C ILE A 217 -29.19 -11.58 -2.96
N ASN A 218 -29.14 -12.90 -3.09
CA ASN A 218 -30.25 -13.80 -2.73
C ASN A 218 -30.65 -13.66 -1.25
N TRP A 219 -29.69 -13.51 -0.35
CA TRP A 219 -29.97 -13.25 1.07
C TRP A 219 -30.71 -11.91 1.26
N MET A 220 -30.24 -10.84 0.61
CA MET A 220 -30.89 -9.53 0.65
C MET A 220 -32.31 -9.58 0.07
N GLU A 221 -32.50 -10.24 -1.07
CA GLU A 221 -33.82 -10.43 -1.69
C GLU A 221 -34.81 -11.11 -0.74
N ASN A 222 -34.36 -12.16 -0.06
CA ASN A 222 -35.17 -12.87 0.94
C ASN A 222 -35.49 -12.01 2.16
N TYR A 223 -34.52 -11.21 2.64
CA TYR A 223 -34.68 -10.35 3.80
C TYR A 223 -35.67 -9.20 3.54
N PHE A 224 -35.50 -8.51 2.39
CA PHE A 224 -36.31 -7.35 2.03
C PHE A 224 -37.60 -7.69 1.28
N LYS A 225 -37.71 -8.91 0.74
CA LYS A 225 -38.82 -9.35 -0.11
C LYS A 225 -38.98 -8.50 -1.38
N GLU A 226 -37.86 -8.05 -1.93
CA GLU A 226 -37.79 -7.29 -3.19
C GLU A 226 -36.64 -7.84 -4.04
N LYS A 227 -36.72 -7.64 -5.36
CA LYS A 227 -35.63 -8.03 -6.28
C LYS A 227 -34.47 -7.03 -6.16
N ILE A 228 -33.24 -7.53 -6.08
CA ILE A 228 -32.03 -6.73 -5.91
C ILE A 228 -31.19 -6.81 -7.19
N ASN A 229 -30.84 -5.67 -7.76
CA ASN A 229 -29.98 -5.56 -8.94
C ASN A 229 -28.67 -4.84 -8.59
N ASP A 230 -27.68 -4.90 -9.49
CA ASP A 230 -26.37 -4.27 -9.28
C ASP A 230 -26.45 -2.76 -9.01
N SER A 231 -27.44 -2.07 -9.62
CA SER A 231 -27.69 -0.64 -9.41
C SER A 231 -28.08 -0.27 -7.99
N ASP A 232 -28.55 -1.25 -7.21
CA ASP A 232 -29.03 -1.01 -5.85
C ASP A 232 -27.89 -1.02 -4.82
N PHE A 233 -26.65 -1.27 -5.23
CA PHE A 233 -25.50 -1.30 -4.32
C PHE A 233 -25.41 -0.03 -3.47
N GLU A 234 -25.48 1.15 -4.12
CA GLU A 234 -25.44 2.44 -3.42
C GLU A 234 -26.64 2.65 -2.50
N LYS A 235 -27.80 2.05 -2.78
CA LYS A 235 -28.98 2.13 -1.89
C LYS A 235 -28.71 1.45 -0.54
N TYR A 236 -27.99 0.32 -0.55
CA TYR A 236 -27.81 -0.48 0.67
C TYR A 236 -26.47 -0.28 1.37
N PHE A 237 -25.42 0.14 0.65
CA PHE A 237 -24.06 0.23 1.19
C PHE A 237 -23.47 1.65 1.16
N LYS A 238 -24.31 2.69 1.13
CA LYS A 238 -23.86 4.08 1.18
C LYS A 238 -23.11 4.38 2.47
N ILE A 239 -21.93 4.99 2.31
CA ILE A 239 -21.15 5.55 3.43
C ILE A 239 -21.98 6.72 3.99
N ASP A 240 -22.22 6.72 5.30
CA ASP A 240 -23.01 7.71 6.06
C ASP A 240 -24.53 7.53 6.14
N ASP A 241 -25.08 6.43 5.64
CA ASP A 241 -26.47 6.07 5.91
C ASP A 241 -26.58 5.12 7.13
N VAL A 242 -27.53 5.42 8.03
CA VAL A 242 -27.84 4.59 9.19
C VAL A 242 -28.33 3.22 8.73
N ASP A 243 -29.17 3.21 7.68
CA ASP A 243 -29.69 1.97 7.13
C ASP A 243 -28.56 1.12 6.54
N SER A 244 -27.58 1.74 5.88
CA SER A 244 -26.39 1.03 5.41
C SER A 244 -25.52 0.47 6.54
N LYS A 245 -25.45 1.12 7.71
CA LYS A 245 -24.72 0.58 8.87
C LYS A 245 -25.43 -0.65 9.44
N ILE A 246 -26.75 -0.61 9.50
CA ILE A 246 -27.58 -1.75 9.90
C ILE A 246 -27.37 -2.90 8.90
N MET A 247 -27.34 -2.60 7.60
CA MET A 247 -27.10 -3.62 6.58
C MET A 247 -25.73 -4.28 6.68
N THR A 248 -24.67 -3.51 6.91
CA THR A 248 -23.35 -4.07 7.17
C THR A 248 -23.35 -4.97 8.41
N PHE A 249 -24.04 -4.58 9.48
CA PHE A 249 -24.16 -5.41 10.67
C PHE A 249 -24.90 -6.73 10.39
N LEU A 250 -26.03 -6.67 9.67
CA LEU A 250 -26.82 -7.84 9.30
C LEU A 250 -26.03 -8.77 8.38
N LEU A 251 -25.31 -8.23 7.40
CA LEU A 251 -24.43 -8.98 6.50
C LEU A 251 -23.34 -9.72 7.29
N LYS A 252 -22.64 -9.02 8.19
CA LYS A 252 -21.62 -9.65 9.04
C LYS A 252 -22.24 -10.76 9.90
N LYS A 253 -23.44 -10.55 10.44
CA LYS A 253 -24.14 -11.57 11.23
C LYS A 253 -24.44 -12.83 10.40
N GLU A 254 -24.94 -12.67 9.17
CA GLU A 254 -25.22 -13.78 8.25
C GLU A 254 -23.96 -14.57 7.88
N ILE A 255 -22.86 -13.86 7.62
CA ILE A 255 -21.60 -14.50 7.21
C ILE A 255 -20.99 -15.33 8.35
N PHE A 256 -21.27 -14.98 9.61
CA PHE A 256 -20.74 -15.68 10.79
C PHE A 256 -21.77 -16.59 11.49
N SER A 257 -22.99 -16.72 10.98
CA SER A 257 -24.00 -17.65 11.49
C SER A 257 -23.81 -19.06 10.95
#